data_AF-A0A0C2C2K4-F1
#
_entry.id   AF-A0A0C2C2K4-F1
#
_cell.length_a   1.000
_cell.length_b   1.000
_cell.length_c   1.000
_cell.angle_alpha   90.00
_cell.angle_beta   90.00
_cell.angle_gamma   90.00
#
_symmetry.space_group_name_H-M   'P 1'
#
loop_
_entity.id
_entity.type
_entity.pdbx_description
1 polymer ?
#
loop_
_entity_poly.entity_id
_entity_poly.type
_entity_poly.pdbx_seq_one_letter_code
_entity_poly.pdbx_strand_id
1 'polypeptide(L)'
;PGDGGSQLEANLTGKPSVVHYICSKQTADYFDLWLNLELFTPLVIDCWVDNMMLVFNSTTGLSSNMPGVDIRVPGFGGTSSIEWLDKSK
;
A
#
# COMPACT_ATOMS: atom_id res chain seq x y z
N PRO A 1 15.83 5.98 2.63
CA PRO A 1 15.50 7.39 2.26
C PRO A 1 14.63 8.01 3.38
N GLY A 2 14.23 9.28 3.25
CA GLY A 2 13.28 9.90 4.19
C GLY A 2 11.86 9.34 4.06
N ASP A 3 10.92 9.91 4.82
CA ASP A 3 9.50 9.54 4.76
C ASP A 3 8.91 9.77 3.35
N GLY A 4 8.10 8.82 2.88
CA GLY A 4 7.60 8.77 1.51
C GLY A 4 8.68 8.61 0.43
N GLY A 5 9.94 8.40 0.79
CA GLY A 5 11.09 8.48 -0.11
C GLY A 5 11.50 7.19 -0.81
N SER A 6 10.71 6.12 -0.71
CA SER A 6 10.92 4.88 -1.47
C SER A 6 9.59 4.29 -1.91
N GLN A 7 9.60 3.54 -3.00
CA GLN A 7 8.45 2.76 -3.45
C GLN A 7 7.95 1.77 -2.38
N LEU A 8 6.65 1.48 -2.41
CA LEU A 8 6.00 0.40 -1.65
C LEU A 8 5.07 -0.39 -2.58
N GLU A 9 5.03 -1.70 -2.37
CA GLU A 9 4.11 -2.60 -3.06
C GLU A 9 3.16 -3.26 -2.07
N ALA A 10 1.91 -3.49 -2.47
CA ALA A 10 0.94 -4.27 -1.69
C ALA A 10 0.42 -5.48 -2.46
N ASN A 11 0.05 -6.51 -1.72
CA ASN A 11 -0.82 -7.59 -2.18
C ASN A 11 -2.03 -7.70 -1.25
N LEU A 12 -3.24 -7.63 -1.81
CA LEU A 12 -4.47 -7.88 -1.10
C LEU A 12 -4.72 -9.39 -1.05
N THR A 13 -4.51 -9.99 0.10
CA THR A 13 -4.61 -11.44 0.31
C THR A 13 -6.01 -11.90 0.67
N GLY A 14 -6.94 -10.97 0.92
CA GLY A 14 -8.32 -11.26 1.26
C GLY A 14 -8.86 -10.33 2.33
N LYS A 15 -9.15 -9.08 1.96
CA LYS A 15 -9.75 -8.10 2.88
C LYS A 15 -11.15 -8.56 3.30
N PRO A 16 -11.47 -8.65 4.60
CA PRO A 16 -12.77 -9.12 5.08
C PRO A 16 -13.90 -8.15 4.67
N SER A 17 -13.63 -6.85 4.76
CA SER A 17 -14.50 -5.76 4.37
C SER A 17 -13.73 -4.71 3.56
N VAL A 18 -14.47 -3.85 2.88
CA VAL A 18 -13.94 -2.70 2.13
C VAL A 18 -14.81 -1.48 2.40
N VAL A 19 -14.22 -0.30 2.29
CA VAL A 19 -14.90 0.98 2.55
C VAL A 19 -15.93 1.33 1.48
N HIS A 20 -15.69 0.93 0.23
CA HIS A 20 -16.60 1.11 -0.90
C HIS A 20 -16.66 -0.13 -1.78
N TYR A 21 -17.76 -0.30 -2.52
CA TYR A 21 -17.98 -1.46 -3.39
C TYR A 21 -16.98 -1.56 -4.56
N ILE A 22 -16.30 -0.46 -4.90
CA ILE A 22 -15.29 -0.42 -5.96
C ILE A 22 -13.91 -0.90 -5.48
N CYS A 23 -13.67 -1.01 -4.17
CA CYS A 23 -12.38 -1.39 -3.65
C CYS A 23 -12.17 -2.91 -3.78
N SER A 24 -11.02 -3.31 -4.27
CA SER A 24 -10.64 -4.72 -4.37
C SER A 24 -10.45 -5.34 -2.98
N LYS A 25 -10.91 -6.59 -2.83
CA LYS A 25 -10.61 -7.42 -1.66
C LYS A 25 -9.37 -8.28 -1.83
N GLN A 26 -9.04 -8.61 -3.08
CA GLN A 26 -7.93 -9.48 -3.44
C GLN A 26 -7.25 -8.97 -4.70
N THR A 27 -5.96 -9.24 -4.83
CA THR A 27 -5.15 -8.99 -6.04
C THR A 27 -4.40 -10.27 -6.42
N ALA A 28 -4.13 -10.45 -7.71
CA ALA A 28 -3.39 -11.62 -8.19
C ALA A 28 -1.92 -11.56 -7.77
N ASP A 29 -1.31 -10.38 -7.90
CA ASP A 29 0.09 -10.11 -7.63
C ASP A 29 0.25 -8.83 -6.81
N TYR A 30 1.49 -8.51 -6.44
CA TYR A 30 1.82 -7.22 -5.86
C TYR A 30 1.60 -6.09 -6.86
N PHE A 31 1.01 -4.99 -6.41
CA PHE A 31 0.83 -3.76 -7.17
C PHE A 31 1.54 -2.58 -6.50
N ASP A 32 1.78 -1.52 -7.27
CA ASP A 32 2.40 -0.29 -6.78
C ASP A 32 1.43 0.46 -5.86
N LEU A 33 1.72 0.41 -4.57
CA LEU A 33 0.95 1.08 -3.53
C LEU A 33 1.42 2.52 -3.32
N TRP A 34 2.73 2.73 -3.49
CA TRP A 34 3.36 4.04 -3.43
C TRP A 34 4.58 4.10 -4.37
N LEU A 35 4.74 5.09 -5.25
CA LEU A 35 3.75 6.10 -5.63
C LEU A 35 2.97 5.60 -6.87
N ASN A 36 1.64 5.66 -6.80
CA ASN A 36 0.77 5.40 -7.94
C ASN A 36 -0.33 6.46 -7.99
N LEU A 37 -0.26 7.36 -8.97
CA LEU A 37 -1.15 8.52 -9.07
C LEU A 37 -2.60 8.15 -9.43
N GLU A 38 -2.83 6.99 -10.05
CA GLU A 38 -4.18 6.51 -10.38
C GLU A 38 -5.00 6.24 -9.11
N LEU A 39 -4.32 5.85 -8.02
CA LEU A 39 -4.93 5.59 -6.73
C LEU A 39 -5.43 6.86 -6.02
N PHE A 40 -5.09 8.06 -6.51
CA PHE A 40 -5.48 9.34 -5.90
C PHE A 40 -6.70 9.99 -6.57
N THR A 41 -7.36 9.28 -7.49
CA THR A 41 -8.60 9.74 -8.10
C THR A 41 -9.76 9.73 -7.09
N PRO A 42 -10.81 10.55 -7.28
CA PRO A 42 -11.99 10.51 -6.43
C PRO A 42 -12.57 9.10 -6.32
N LEU A 43 -13.06 8.74 -5.13
CA LEU A 43 -13.52 7.39 -4.74
C LEU A 43 -12.42 6.34 -4.57
N VAL A 44 -11.39 6.30 -5.43
CA VAL A 44 -10.29 5.33 -5.32
C VAL A 44 -9.35 5.66 -4.17
N ILE A 45 -9.18 6.95 -3.85
CA ILE A 45 -8.31 7.39 -2.74
C ILE A 45 -8.73 6.80 -1.39
N ASP A 46 -10.03 6.57 -1.17
CA ASP A 46 -10.52 5.92 0.06
C ASP A 46 -10.06 4.45 0.13
N CYS A 47 -10.03 3.75 -1.01
CA CYS A 47 -9.48 2.40 -1.09
C CYS A 47 -7.97 2.39 -0.81
N TRP A 48 -7.23 3.39 -1.30
CA TRP A 48 -5.80 3.53 -1.06
C TRP A 48 -5.50 3.81 0.43
N VAL A 49 -6.24 4.73 1.06
CA VAL A 49 -6.12 4.99 2.51
C VAL A 49 -6.37 3.71 3.31
N ASP A 50 -7.42 2.96 2.98
CA ASP A 50 -7.77 1.70 3.66
C ASP A 50 -6.73 0.57 3.43
N ASN A 51 -5.90 0.68 2.39
CA ASN A 51 -4.79 -0.25 2.14
C ASN A 51 -3.48 0.20 2.83
N MET A 52 -3.21 1.50 2.88
CA MET A 52 -2.00 2.07 3.50
C MET A 52 -2.07 2.21 5.02
N MET A 53 -3.28 2.27 5.58
CA MET A 53 -3.47 2.45 7.02
C MET A 53 -2.83 1.31 7.82
N LEU A 54 -2.36 1.64 9.02
CA LEU A 54 -1.89 0.67 10.01
C LEU A 54 -2.92 0.49 11.12
N VAL A 55 -3.03 -0.74 11.62
CA VAL A 55 -3.80 -1.06 12.82
C VAL A 55 -2.85 -1.02 14.01
N PHE A 56 -3.12 -0.14 14.97
CA PHE A 56 -2.32 -0.03 16.19
C PHE A 56 -2.93 -0.83 17.33
N ASN A 57 -2.14 -1.72 17.94
CA ASN A 57 -2.52 -2.45 19.14
C ASN A 57 -1.98 -1.74 20.39
N SER A 58 -2.86 -1.07 21.13
CA SER A 58 -2.47 -0.32 22.35
C SER A 58 -1.92 -1.17 23.49
N THR A 59 -2.25 -2.47 23.54
CA THR A 59 -1.78 -3.38 24.59
C THR A 59 -0.34 -3.82 24.34
N THR A 60 0.02 -4.09 23.08
CA THR A 60 1.39 -4.50 22.71
C THR A 60 2.27 -3.33 22.29
N GLY A 61 1.68 -2.17 21.96
CA GLY A 61 2.37 -1.01 21.41
C GLY A 61 2.87 -1.22 19.97
N LEU A 62 2.39 -2.26 19.27
CA LEU A 62 2.81 -2.62 17.92
C LEU A 62 1.76 -2.25 16.89
N SER A 63 2.23 -1.91 15.69
CA SER A 63 1.40 -1.70 14.51
C SER A 63 1.48 -2.92 13.59
N SER A 64 0.38 -3.24 12.91
CA SER A 64 0.34 -4.20 11.81
C SER A 64 -0.33 -3.56 10.59
N ASN A 65 -0.15 -4.17 9.42
CA ASN A 65 -0.94 -3.81 8.25
C ASN A 65 -2.44 -4.05 8.50
N MET A 66 -3.27 -3.45 7.65
CA MET A 66 -4.71 -3.73 7.62
C MET A 66 -4.99 -5.21 7.33
N PRO A 67 -6.07 -5.79 7.90
CA PRO A 67 -6.42 -7.19 7.67
C PRO A 67 -6.57 -7.53 6.18
N GLY A 68 -5.84 -8.53 5.72
CA GLY A 68 -5.84 -8.95 4.31
C GLY A 68 -4.98 -8.08 3.39
N VAL A 69 -4.08 -7.26 3.95
CA VAL A 69 -3.10 -6.46 3.21
C VAL A 69 -1.69 -6.87 3.60
N ASP A 70 -0.92 -7.33 2.63
CA ASP A 70 0.52 -7.51 2.76
C ASP A 70 1.25 -6.36 2.05
N ILE A 71 2.27 -5.77 2.69
CA ILE A 71 3.06 -4.65 2.15
C ILE A 71 4.53 -5.04 2.19
N ARG A 72 5.24 -4.80 1.09
CA ARG A 72 6.68 -5.03 0.99
C ARG A 72 7.42 -3.82 0.42
N VAL A 73 8.71 -3.75 0.73
CA VAL A 73 9.63 -2.74 0.18
C VAL A 73 10.38 -3.37 -0.99
N PRO A 74 10.15 -2.95 -2.24
CA PRO A 74 10.88 -3.46 -3.40
C PRO A 74 12.27 -2.82 -3.53
N GLY A 75 13.13 -3.48 -4.31
CA GLY A 75 14.38 -2.88 -4.79
C GLY A 75 15.50 -2.72 -3.76
N PHE A 76 15.45 -3.44 -2.63
CA PHE A 76 16.54 -3.41 -1.65
C PHE A 76 17.87 -3.85 -2.30
N GLY A 77 18.92 -3.04 -2.13
CA GLY A 77 20.23 -3.23 -2.78
C GLY A 77 20.37 -2.55 -4.15
N GLY A 78 19.28 -2.04 -4.73
CA GLY A 78 19.29 -1.17 -5.90
C GLY A 78 18.98 0.29 -5.54
N THR A 79 18.99 1.17 -6.55
CA THR A 79 18.73 2.61 -6.38
C THR A 79 17.45 3.08 -7.09
N SER A 80 16.91 2.32 -8.03
CA SER A 80 15.75 2.72 -8.82
C SER A 80 14.53 3.10 -7.97
N SER A 81 14.26 2.35 -6.89
CA SER A 81 13.10 2.57 -6.01
C SER A 81 13.18 3.83 -5.15
N ILE A 82 14.34 4.50 -5.11
CA ILE A 82 14.56 5.76 -4.40
C ILE A 82 14.88 6.93 -5.33
N GLU A 83 15.34 6.65 -6.55
CA GLU A 83 15.52 7.66 -7.60
C GLU A 83 14.16 8.12 -8.16
N TRP A 84 13.26 7.17 -8.37
CA TRP A 84 11.93 7.41 -8.94
C TRP A 84 10.87 6.74 -8.08
N LEU A 85 9.95 7.52 -7.53
CA LEU A 85 8.85 6.97 -6.70
C LEU A 85 7.71 6.40 -7.54
N ASP A 86 7.50 6.95 -8.73
CA ASP A 86 6.50 6.52 -9.70
C ASP A 86 7.19 5.66 -10.77
N LYS A 87 6.77 4.41 -10.93
CA LYS A 87 7.37 3.46 -11.88
C LYS A 87 7.09 3.79 -13.36
N SER A 88 6.21 4.76 -13.64
CA SER A 88 5.96 5.25 -15.00
C SER A 88 7.04 6.22 -15.50
N LYS A 89 8.02 6.58 -14.65
CA LYS A 89 9.12 7.50 -14.96
C LYS A 89 10.43 6.79 -15.26
#